data_AF-A0A3C0HQR1-F1
#
_entry.id   AF-A0A3C0HQR1-F1
#
_cell.length_a   1.000
_cell.length_b   1.000
_cell.length_c   1.000
_cell.angle_alpha   90.00
_cell.angle_beta   90.00
_cell.angle_gamma   90.00
#
_symmetry.space_group_name_H-M   'P 1'
#
loop_
_entity.id
_entity.type
_entity.pdbx_description
1 polymer ?
#
loop_
_entity_poly.entity_id
_entity_poly.type
_entity_poly.pdbx_seq_one_letter_code
_entity_poly.pdbx_strand_id
1 'polypeptide(L)' 'MRRIESRIDTGSASYAENQAAYEAMVATLRERQQIAIDGGHGRERSIERHLSRGKVLVRDRIDMVT' A
#
# COMPACT_ATOMS: atom_id res chain seq x y z
N MET A 1 -5.75 -19.15 -28.32
CA MET A 1 -5.71 -17.94 -27.46
C MET A 1 -4.98 -16.85 -28.22
N ARG A 2 -5.52 -15.62 -28.35
CA ARG A 2 -4.84 -14.54 -29.07
C ARG A 2 -3.78 -13.92 -28.16
N ARG A 3 -2.52 -13.96 -28.58
CA ARG A 3 -1.39 -13.37 -27.85
C ARG A 3 -1.29 -11.89 -28.23
N ILE A 4 -1.09 -11.03 -27.23
CA ILE A 4 -0.73 -9.63 -27.46
C ILE A 4 0.79 -9.56 -27.44
N GLU A 5 1.37 -9.00 -28.51
CA GLU A 5 2.81 -8.73 -28.59
C GLU A 5 3.07 -7.31 -28.10
N SER A 6 3.92 -7.19 -27.08
CA SER A 6 4.38 -5.88 -26.63
C SER A 6 5.32 -5.27 -27.66
N ARG A 7 5.09 -4.00 -27.99
CA ARG A 7 5.99 -3.20 -28.84
C ARG A 7 6.82 -2.20 -28.02
N ILE A 8 6.77 -2.31 -26.69
CA ILE A 8 7.54 -1.45 -25.78
C ILE A 8 8.97 -1.98 -25.72
N ASP A 9 9.93 -1.08 -25.95
CA ASP A 9 11.34 -1.33 -25.68
C ASP A 9 11.65 -0.98 -24.22
N THR A 10 11.96 -1.98 -23.40
CA THR A 10 12.26 -1.81 -21.97
C THR A 10 13.69 -1.31 -21.72
N GLY A 11 14.54 -1.26 -22.76
CA GLY A 11 15.90 -0.71 -22.67
C GLY A 11 15.99 0.77 -23.07
N SER A 12 14.88 1.37 -23.53
CA SER A 12 14.87 2.76 -23.99
C SER A 12 14.95 3.75 -22.82
N ALA A 13 15.49 4.94 -23.10
CA ALA A 13 15.49 6.04 -22.13
C ALA A 13 14.07 6.44 -21.72
N SER A 14 13.13 6.47 -22.67
CA SER A 14 11.72 6.81 -22.38
C SER A 14 11.04 5.78 -21.47
N TYR A 15 11.40 4.51 -21.58
CA TYR A 15 10.91 3.49 -20.65
C TYR A 15 11.43 3.74 -19.23
N ALA A 16 12.72 4.01 -19.08
CA ALA A 16 13.33 4.32 -17.78
C ALA A 16 12.73 5.58 -17.13
N GLU A 17 12.51 6.64 -17.92
CA GLU A 17 11.86 7.88 -17.45
C GLU A 17 10.43 7.63 -16.97
N ASN A 18 9.64 6.87 -17.75
CA ASN A 18 8.28 6.50 -17.37
C ASN A 18 8.24 5.63 -16.12
N GLN A 19 9.16 4.66 -16.01
CA GLN A 19 9.29 3.81 -14.83
C GLN A 19 9.58 4.66 -13.59
N ALA A 20 10.58 5.55 -13.64
CA ALA A 20 10.95 6.40 -12.52
C ALA A 20 9.80 7.32 -12.09
N ALA A 21 9.09 7.93 -13.04
CA ALA A 21 7.92 8.76 -12.75
C ALA A 21 6.81 7.97 -12.05
N TYR A 22 6.55 6.74 -12.51
CA TYR A 22 5.52 5.89 -11.92
C TYR A 22 5.91 5.37 -10.54
N GLU A 23 7.18 4.98 -10.36
CA GLU A 23 7.72 4.57 -9.06
C GLU A 23 7.60 5.67 -8.02
N ALA A 24 7.84 6.93 -8.39
CA ALA A 24 7.65 8.08 -7.49
C ALA A 24 6.17 8.24 -7.04
N MET A 25 5.22 8.05 -7.97
CA MET A 25 3.79 8.07 -7.65
C MET A 25 3.40 6.89 -6.73
N VAL A 26 3.92 5.70 -6.98
CA VAL A 26 3.69 4.51 -6.14
C VAL A 26 4.31 4.71 -4.75
N ALA A 27 5.50 5.31 -4.65
CA ALA A 27 6.12 5.64 -3.38
C ALA A 27 5.23 6.59 -2.56
N THR A 28 4.72 7.64 -3.20
CA THR A 28 3.79 8.61 -2.58
C THR A 28 2.50 7.92 -2.11
N LEU A 29 1.96 7.01 -2.91
CA LEU A 29 0.78 6.24 -2.55
C LEU A 29 1.04 5.38 -1.31
N ARG A 30 2.15 4.65 -1.28
CA ARG A 30 2.53 3.77 -0.15
C ARG A 30 2.75 4.57 1.14
N GLU A 31 3.41 5.72 1.05
CA GLU A 31 3.59 6.63 2.19
C GLU A 31 2.23 7.06 2.77
N ARG A 32 1.30 7.51 1.92
CA ARG A 32 -0.04 7.94 2.36
C ARG A 32 -0.88 6.80 2.92
N GLN A 33 -0.75 5.60 2.35
CA GLN A 33 -1.37 4.40 2.90
C GLN A 33 -0.82 4.09 4.30
N GLN A 34 0.49 4.23 4.51
CA GLN A 34 1.11 4.02 5.81
C GLN A 34 0.62 5.03 6.84
N ILE A 35 0.49 6.31 6.48
CA ILE A 35 -0.12 7.33 7.35
C ILE A 35 -1.54 6.92 7.77
N ALA A 36 -2.35 6.38 6.86
CA ALA A 36 -3.68 5.87 7.19
C ALA A 36 -3.66 4.58 8.03
N ILE A 37 -2.60 3.78 7.96
CA ILE A 37 -2.39 2.60 8.80
C ILE A 37 -2.04 3.01 10.22
N ASP A 38 -1.05 3.88 10.35
CA ASP A 38 -0.53 4.42 11.61
C ASP A 38 -1.60 5.28 12.30
N GLY A 39 -2.50 5.88 11.52
CA GLY A 39 -3.54 6.74 12.03
C GLY A 39 -2.97 8.09 12.47
N GLY A 40 -3.56 8.69 13.50
CA GLY A 40 -3.15 10.01 13.98
C GLY A 40 -3.18 10.10 15.50
N HIS A 41 -3.21 11.33 16.00
CA HIS A 41 -3.25 11.58 17.45
C HIS A 41 -4.37 10.78 18.13
N GLY A 42 -3.99 10.06 19.20
CA GLY A 42 -4.90 9.18 19.92
C GLY A 42 -5.06 7.76 19.35
N ARG A 43 -4.34 7.39 18.30
CA ARG A 43 -4.31 6.01 17.79
C ARG A 43 -3.91 5.02 18.88
N GLU A 44 -2.80 5.27 19.57
CA GLU A 44 -2.28 4.39 20.63
C GLU A 44 -3.34 4.14 21.71
N ARG A 45 -3.96 5.19 22.24
CA ARG A 45 -5.05 5.09 23.22
C ARG A 45 -6.26 4.34 22.65
N SER A 46 -6.54 4.46 21.36
CA SER A 46 -7.61 3.70 20.69
C SER A 46 -7.29 2.21 20.58
N ILE A 47 -6.04 1.87 20.26
CA ILE A 47 -5.54 0.50 20.24
C ILE A 47 -5.68 -0.11 21.65
N GLU A 48 -5.16 0.56 22.66
CA GLU A 48 -5.21 0.12 24.06
C GLU A 48 -6.65 -0.16 24.51
N ARG A 49 -7.59 0.78 24.29
CA ARG A 49 -9.00 0.60 24.64
C ARG A 49 -9.68 -0.57 23.91
N HIS A 50 -9.23 -0.88 22.69
CA HIS A 50 -9.82 -1.96 21.90
C HIS A 50 -9.34 -3.31 22.42
N LEU A 51 -8.02 -3.42 22.65
CA LEU A 51 -7.38 -4.61 23.20
C LEU A 51 -7.83 -4.88 24.65
N SER A 52 -7.96 -3.85 25.49
CA SER A 52 -8.41 -4.01 26.88
C SER A 52 -9.86 -4.53 27.02
N ARG A 53 -10.65 -4.44 25.95
CA ARG A 53 -12.00 -5.01 25.86
C ARG A 53 -12.01 -6.41 25.24
N GLY A 54 -10.85 -7.03 25.05
CA GLY A 54 -10.70 -8.33 24.39
C GLY A 54 -11.04 -8.31 22.91
N LYS A 55 -11.06 -7.14 22.26
CA LYS A 55 -11.39 -7.02 20.83
C LYS A 55 -10.12 -7.03 19.99
N VAL A 56 -10.17 -7.68 18.84
CA VAL A 56 -9.09 -7.75 17.84
C VAL A 56 -9.14 -6.54 16.91
N LEU A 57 -8.00 -5.91 16.58
CA LEU A 57 -7.97 -4.75 15.68
C LEU A 57 -8.55 -5.09 14.31
N VAL A 58 -8.94 -4.06 13.55
CA VAL A 58 -9.63 -4.26 12.26
C VAL A 58 -8.75 -5.00 11.26
N ARG A 59 -7.47 -4.64 11.13
CA ARG A 59 -6.55 -5.28 10.18
C ARG A 59 -6.22 -6.71 10.60
N ASP A 60 -5.91 -6.91 11.87
CA ASP A 60 -5.69 -8.26 12.44
C ASP A 60 -6.89 -9.19 12.19
N ARG A 61 -8.13 -8.68 12.22
CA ARG A 61 -9.33 -9.46 11.88
C ARG A 61 -9.38 -9.90 10.41
N ILE A 62 -8.90 -9.06 9.49
CA ILE A 62 -8.81 -9.40 8.07
C ILE A 62 -7.75 -10.47 7.87
N ASP A 63 -6.59 -10.32 8.51
CA ASP A 63 -5.48 -11.28 8.41
C ASP A 63 -5.85 -12.68 8.93
N MET A 64 -6.83 -12.78 9.84
CA MET A 64 -7.33 -14.06 10.35
C MET A 64 -8.22 -14.84 9.37
N VAL A 65 -8.71 -14.21 8.29
CA VAL A 65 -9.66 -14.82 7.34
C VAL A 65 -9.13 -14.87 5.90
N THR A 66 -7.90 -14.42 5.69
CA THR A 66 -7.23 -14.40 4.38
C THR A 66 -6.19 -15.51 4.34
#